data_AF-A0A2T5G323-F1
#
_entry.id   AF-A0A2T5G323-F1
#
_cell.length_a   1.000
_cell.length_b   1.000
_cell.length_c   1.000
_cell.angle_alpha   90.00
_cell.angle_beta   90.00
_cell.angle_gamma   90.00
#
_symmetry.space_group_name_H-M   'P 1'
#
loop_
_entity.id
_entity.type
_entity.pdbx_description
1 polymer ?
#
loop_
_entity_poly.entity_id
_entity_poly.type
_entity_poly.pdbx_seq_one_letter_code
_entity_poly.pdbx_strand_id
1 'polypeptide(L)' 'MKPTPTPLIDAIDEFVAHHRMSPITFGRKALSDPHFVGQLRAGRRVWPETEAKVRHFMATYRPVPASAEVKAA' A
#
# COMPACT_ATOMS: atom_id res chain seq x y z
N MET A 1 -11.78 19.56 -16.56
CA MET A 1 -11.87 18.20 -16.01
C MET A 1 -10.79 18.09 -14.93
N LYS A 2 -11.14 18.12 -13.65
CA LYS A 2 -10.13 17.92 -12.59
C LYS A 2 -9.65 16.47 -12.74
N PRO A 3 -8.34 16.17 -12.80
CA PRO A 3 -7.90 14.79 -12.79
C PRO A 3 -8.46 14.19 -11.50
N THR A 4 -9.38 13.24 -11.64
CA THR A 4 -9.86 12.46 -10.50
C THR A 4 -8.60 11.90 -9.85
N PRO A 5 -8.30 12.22 -8.57
CA PRO A 5 -7.15 11.62 -7.93
C PRO A 5 -7.35 10.11 -8.05
N THR A 6 -6.40 9.43 -8.70
CA THR A 6 -6.41 7.98 -8.87
C THR A 6 -6.76 7.39 -7.51
N PRO A 7 -7.80 6.55 -7.42
CA PRO A 7 -8.27 6.07 -6.13
C PRO A 7 -7.11 5.40 -5.41
N LEU A 8 -7.01 5.60 -4.10
CA LEU A 8 -5.86 5.17 -3.30
C LEU A 8 -5.49 3.70 -3.53
N ILE A 9 -6.50 2.87 -3.83
CA ILE A 9 -6.33 1.45 -4.14
C ILE A 9 -5.48 1.20 -5.39
N ASP A 10 -5.66 1.97 -6.47
CA ASP A 10 -4.88 1.81 -7.71
C ASP A 10 -3.43 2.22 -7.48
N ALA A 11 -3.21 3.32 -6.75
CA ALA A 11 -1.87 3.76 -6.39
C ALA A 11 -1.14 2.72 -5.52
N ILE A 12 -1.87 2.05 -4.60
CA ILE A 12 -1.33 0.95 -3.82
C ILE A 12 -1.04 -0.25 -4.72
N ASP A 13 -1.94 -0.61 -5.63
CA ASP A 13 -1.76 -1.78 -6.51
C ASP A 13 -0.53 -1.61 -7.41
N GLU A 14 -0.35 -0.44 -8.03
CA GLU A 14 0.84 -0.09 -8.80
C GLU A 14 2.11 -0.16 -7.95
N PHE A 15 2.07 0.36 -6.72
CA PHE A 15 3.21 0.33 -5.80
C PHE A 15 3.59 -1.10 -5.40
N VAL A 16 2.59 -1.91 -5.04
CA VAL A 16 2.75 -3.30 -4.63
C VAL A 16 3.28 -4.13 -5.81
N ALA A 17 2.79 -3.89 -7.03
CA ALA A 17 3.28 -4.52 -8.26
C ALA A 17 4.74 -4.11 -8.58
N HIS A 18 5.04 -2.80 -8.49
CA HIS A 18 6.38 -2.27 -8.75
C HIS A 18 7.42 -2.82 -7.77
N HIS A 19 7.06 -2.93 -6.49
CA HIS A 19 7.95 -3.44 -5.44
C HIS A 19 7.87 -4.96 -5.23
N ARG A 20 7.05 -5.68 -6.02
CA ARG A 20 6.73 -7.12 -5.83
C ARG A 20 6.38 -7.44 -4.37
N MET A 21 5.68 -6.53 -3.70
CA MET A 21 5.24 -6.68 -2.32
C MET A 21 3.89 -7.41 -2.30
N SER A 22 3.51 -8.01 -1.16
CA SER A 22 2.13 -8.46 -0.96
C SER A 22 1.29 -7.31 -0.37
N PRO A 23 0.01 -7.12 -0.76
CA PRO A 23 -0.87 -6.11 -0.18
C PRO A 23 -1.04 -6.27 1.35
N ILE A 24 -0.92 -7.50 1.86
CA ILE A 24 -0.89 -7.81 3.29
C ILE A 24 0.35 -7.20 3.97
N THR A 25 1.52 -7.41 3.35
CA THR A 25 2.80 -6.86 3.84
C THR A 25 2.80 -5.34 3.79
N PHE A 26 2.22 -4.77 2.74
CA PHE A 26 2.06 -3.32 2.59
C PHE A 26 1.24 -2.74 3.74
N GLY A 27 0.04 -3.26 3.98
CA GLY A 27 -0.83 -2.80 5.06
C GLY A 27 -0.16 -2.88 6.43
N ARG A 28 0.57 -3.98 6.69
CA ARG A 28 1.36 -4.15 7.92
C ARG A 28 2.50 -3.16 8.04
N LYS A 29 3.18 -2.78 6.95
CA LYS A 29 4.29 -1.80 6.99
C LYS A 29 3.81 -0.35 7.04
N ALA A 30 2.72 -0.02 6.35
CA ALA A 30 2.22 1.34 6.24
C ALA A 30 1.36 1.76 7.45
N LEU A 31 0.54 0.84 7.97
CA LEU A 31 -0.49 1.14 8.98
C LEU A 31 -0.54 0.12 10.13
N SER A 32 0.35 -0.88 10.15
CA SER A 32 0.25 -2.04 11.05
C SER A 32 -1.06 -2.83 10.90
N ASP A 33 -1.75 -2.69 9.77
CA ASP A 33 -3.04 -3.35 9.48
C ASP A 33 -2.94 -4.16 8.16
N PRO A 34 -2.75 -5.49 8.22
CA PRO A 34 -2.63 -6.33 7.03
C PRO A 34 -3.93 -6.44 6.21
N HIS A 35 -5.11 -6.18 6.81
CA HIS A 35 -6.39 -6.25 6.10
C HIS A 35 -6.79 -4.93 5.46
N PHE A 36 -6.00 -3.88 5.65
CA PHE A 36 -6.29 -2.54 5.15
C PHE A 36 -6.58 -2.52 3.64
N VAL A 37 -5.71 -3.14 2.83
CA VAL A 37 -5.87 -3.15 1.36
C VAL A 37 -7.11 -3.94 0.94
N GLY A 38 -7.38 -5.08 1.59
CA GLY A 38 -8.57 -5.88 1.33
C GLY A 38 -9.87 -5.15 1.69
N GLN A 39 -9.89 -4.46 2.83
CA GLN A 39 -11.03 -3.64 3.23
C GLN A 39 -11.21 -2.41 2.34
N LEU A 40 -10.12 -1.76 1.92
CA LEU A 40 -10.15 -0.67 0.96
C LEU A 40 -10.75 -1.13 -0.39
N ARG A 41 -10.38 -2.32 -0.85
CA ARG A 41 -10.95 -2.95 -2.04
C ARG A 41 -12.44 -3.31 -1.87
N ALA A 42 -12.86 -3.65 -0.66
CA ALA A 42 -14.26 -3.88 -0.32
C ALA A 42 -15.09 -2.59 -0.18
N GLY A 43 -14.52 -1.41 -0.44
CA GLY A 43 -15.21 -0.13 -0.36
C GLY A 43 -15.26 0.48 1.04
N ARG A 44 -14.39 0.03 1.96
CA ARG A 44 -14.28 0.65 3.29
C ARG A 44 -13.90 2.12 3.16
N ARG A 45 -14.55 2.96 3.96
CA ARG A 45 -14.20 4.38 4.09
C ARG A 45 -12.82 4.51 4.75
N VAL A 46 -11.89 5.14 4.04
CA VAL A 46 -10.57 5.51 4.56
C VAL A 46 -10.62 6.94 5.06
N TRP A 47 -10.08 7.18 6.25
CA TRP A 47 -9.98 8.52 6.80
C TRP A 47 -8.85 9.29 6.10
N PRO A 48 -8.98 10.61 5.91
CA PRO A 48 -7.95 11.42 5.27
C PRO A 48 -6.57 11.28 5.92
N GLU A 49 -6.53 11.10 7.24
CA GLU A 49 -5.31 10.85 8.01
C GLU A 49 -4.64 9.52 7.64
N THR A 50 -5.44 8.47 7.45
CA THR A 50 -4.97 7.16 7.03
C THR A 50 -4.45 7.22 5.60
N GLU A 51 -5.18 7.89 4.70
CA GLU A 51 -4.72 8.10 3.33
C GLU A 51 -3.39 8.88 3.31
N ALA A 52 -3.27 9.95 4.09
CA ALA A 52 -2.04 10.73 4.19
C ALA A 52 -0.86 9.88 4.67
N LYS A 53 -1.06 9.02 5.68
CA LYS A 53 -0.03 8.07 6.14
C LYS A 53 0.39 7.10 5.06
N VAL A 54 -0.58 6.54 4.32
CA VAL A 54 -0.30 5.60 3.22
C VAL A 54 0.47 6.29 2.09
N ARG A 55 0.05 7.49 1.69
CA ARG A 55 0.74 8.29 0.67
C ARG A 55 2.14 8.69 1.14
N HIS A 56 2.30 9.11 2.39
CA HIS A 56 3.60 9.42 2.98
C HIS A 56 4.51 8.19 3.02
N PHE A 57 3.97 7.03 3.40
CA PHE A 57 4.70 5.76 3.36
C PHE A 57 5.17 5.45 1.94
N MET A 58 4.30 5.49 0.93
CA MET A 58 4.71 5.25 -0.47
C MET A 58 5.77 6.25 -0.95
N ALA A 59 5.68 7.53 -0.57
CA ALA A 59 6.64 8.55 -0.97
C ALA A 59 8.00 8.42 -0.26
N THR A 60 8.02 7.96 0.99
CA THR A 60 9.23 7.78 1.80
C THR A 60 9.78 6.37 1.78
N TYR A 61 9.06 5.42 1.17
CA TYR A 61 9.46 4.03 1.11
C TYR A 61 10.77 3.90 0.34
N ARG A 62 11.84 3.64 1.10
CA ARG A 62 13.10 3.16 0.56
C ARG A 62 13.01 1.65 0.49
N PRO A 63 13.03 1.03 -0.70
CA PRO A 63 13.21 -0.40 -0.78
C PRO A 63 14.58 -0.70 -0.16
N VAL A 64 14.59 -1.33 1.01
CA VAL A 64 15.79 -2.05 1.43
C VAL A 64 15.94 -3.14 0.38
N PRO A 65 17.04 -3.18 -0.40
CA PRO A 65 17.18 -4.18 -1.44
C PRO A 65 16.98 -5.55 -0.79
N ALA A 66 15.94 -6.23 -1.22
CA ALA A 66 15.49 -7.51 -0.67
C ALA A 66 16.43 -8.62 -1.14
N SER A 67 17.71 -8.52 -0.80
CA SER A 67 18.68 -9.59 -0.99
C SER A 67 18.61 -10.64 0.14
N ALA A 68 17.64 -10.63 1.05
CA ALA A 68 17.73 -11.45 2.26
C ALA A 68 16.46 -12.07 2.87
N GLU A 69 15.30 -12.15 2.20
CA GLU A 69 14.21 -13.02 2.69
C GLU A 69 13.69 -13.96 1.60
N VAL A 70 14.15 -15.21 1.75
CA VAL A 70 13.82 -16.45 1.04
C VAL A 70 12.66 -17.18 1.73
N LYS A 71 11.87 -17.92 0.93
CA LYS A 71 10.84 -18.96 1.24
C LYS A 71 9.47 -18.46 1.74
N ALA A 72 8.34 -19.02 1.31
CA ALA A 72 7.97 -20.42 1.07
C ALA A 72 7.00 -20.52 -0.15
N ALA A 73 7.19 -21.46 -1.09
CA ALA A 73 6.84 -22.89 -1.05
C ALA A 73 5.32 -23.13 -1.08
#